data_AF-A0A0K8V7T3-F1
#
_entry.id   AF-A0A0K8V7T3-F1
#
_cell.length_a   1.000
_cell.length_b   1.000
_cell.length_c   1.000
_cell.angle_alpha   90.00
_cell.angle_beta   90.00
_cell.angle_gamma   90.00
#
_symmetry.space_group_name_H-M   'P 1'
#
loop_
_entity.id
_entity.type
_entity.pdbx_description
1 polymer ?
#
loop_
_entity_poly.entity_id
_entity_poly.type
_entity_poly.pdbx_seq_one_letter_code
_entity_poly.pdbx_strand_id
1 'polypeptide(L)'
;SKPMLGKFTSNHVQVYHQYSRTVSLKKPKKHTPRSWIETNFQKRECIKFIPCPKDETKCCCGQSRQTHQTIPGIESGSPGDSWLPQKHTRAQPTDAYGTIEFQGGAHPTKAQYVRLSFDTRPELLVQLFTKEWNLELPKLLITVQGG
;
A
#
# COMPACT_ATOMS: atom_id res chain seq x y z
N SER A 1 45.40 17.13 -38.58
CA SER A 1 44.90 16.49 -37.35
C SER A 1 44.37 17.57 -36.42
N LYS A 2 43.10 17.48 -36.03
CA LYS A 2 42.41 18.47 -35.17
C LYS A 2 42.94 18.42 -33.73
N PRO A 3 43.06 19.57 -33.07
CA PRO A 3 42.53 19.70 -31.71
C PRO A 3 41.76 21.01 -31.54
N MET A 4 40.63 20.96 -30.81
CA MET A 4 39.82 22.09 -30.36
C MET A 4 39.15 21.63 -29.05
N LEU A 5 38.95 22.39 -28.00
CA LEU A 5 39.38 23.72 -27.56
C LEU A 5 38.84 23.77 -26.11
N GLY A 6 39.68 23.97 -25.10
CA GLY A 6 39.22 24.18 -23.72
C GLY A 6 39.56 25.61 -23.30
N LYS A 7 38.55 26.41 -22.96
CA LYS A 7 38.74 27.71 -22.29
C LYS A 7 37.66 27.93 -21.22
N PHE A 8 38.14 28.15 -20.00
CA PHE A 8 37.42 28.70 -18.86
C PHE A 8 37.26 30.23 -19.00
N THR A 9 36.29 30.83 -18.31
CA THR A 9 36.50 31.91 -17.31
C THR A 9 35.17 32.40 -16.69
N SER A 10 35.33 32.95 -15.49
CA SER A 10 34.39 33.31 -14.41
C SER A 10 33.61 34.63 -14.62
N ASN A 11 32.47 34.83 -13.95
CA ASN A 11 32.24 35.95 -12.99
C ASN A 11 30.79 36.07 -12.42
N HIS A 12 30.72 35.96 -11.09
CA HIS A 12 30.06 36.83 -10.09
C HIS A 12 28.51 37.02 -9.98
N VAL A 13 27.94 36.33 -8.98
CA VAL A 13 27.05 36.75 -7.86
C VAL A 13 25.69 37.42 -8.14
N GLN A 14 24.60 36.78 -7.69
CA GLN A 14 23.71 37.35 -6.65
C GLN A 14 22.82 36.28 -5.96
N VAL A 15 22.61 36.51 -4.67
CA VAL A 15 22.05 35.67 -3.61
C VAL A 15 20.53 35.56 -3.70
N TYR A 16 19.96 34.37 -3.47
CA TYR A 16 18.69 34.19 -2.76
C TYR A 16 18.73 32.92 -1.92
N HIS A 17 19.05 33.09 -0.63
CA HIS A 17 18.75 32.13 0.42
C HIS A 17 17.29 32.36 0.83
N GLN A 18 16.36 31.43 0.55
CA GLN A 18 15.16 31.21 1.35
C GLN A 18 14.43 29.94 0.85
N TYR A 19 14.02 29.07 1.78
CA TYR A 19 13.14 27.89 1.61
C TYR A 19 13.74 26.60 1.04
N SER A 20 14.42 25.88 1.91
CA SER A 20 14.45 24.42 1.95
C SER A 20 13.04 23.82 2.10
N ARG A 21 12.50 23.23 1.02
CA ARG A 21 11.56 22.09 1.07
C ARG A 21 11.81 21.24 -0.18
N THR A 22 12.42 20.07 -0.01
CA THR A 22 12.46 19.04 -1.05
C THR A 22 11.05 18.52 -1.28
N VAL A 23 10.35 19.07 -2.27
CA VAL A 23 9.10 18.47 -2.75
C VAL A 23 9.49 17.16 -3.44
N SER A 24 9.15 16.03 -2.82
CA SER A 24 9.29 14.72 -3.44
C SER A 24 8.37 14.66 -4.66
N LEU A 25 8.90 15.03 -5.83
CA LEU A 25 8.24 14.86 -7.11
C LEU A 25 7.91 13.38 -7.29
N LYS A 26 6.63 13.03 -7.18
CA LYS A 26 6.14 11.70 -7.53
C LYS A 26 6.46 11.49 -9.01
N LYS A 27 7.44 10.64 -9.30
CA LYS A 27 7.77 10.26 -10.68
C LYS A 27 6.51 9.72 -11.36
N PRO A 28 6.23 10.11 -12.61
CA PRO A 28 5.09 9.57 -13.35
C PRO A 28 5.24 8.04 -13.44
N LYS A 29 4.21 7.32 -13.00
CA LYS A 29 4.17 5.86 -13.09
C LYS A 29 4.18 5.48 -14.58
N LYS A 30 5.23 4.81 -15.05
CA LYS A 30 5.21 4.13 -16.35
C LYS A 30 4.02 3.17 -16.33
N HIS A 31 3.15 3.25 -17.34
CA HIS A 31 2.03 2.31 -17.49
C HIS A 31 2.56 0.95 -17.92
N THR A 32 3.06 0.16 -16.96
CA THR A 32 3.14 -1.28 -17.12
C THR A 32 1.72 -1.86 -17.05
N PRO A 33 1.38 -2.88 -17.86
CA PRO A 33 0.14 -3.61 -17.69
C PRO A 33 0.00 -4.06 -16.22
N ARG A 34 -1.20 -3.88 -15.65
CA ARG A 34 -1.46 -4.35 -14.27
C ARG A 34 -1.21 -5.85 -14.20
N SER A 35 -0.56 -6.30 -13.12
CA SER A 35 -0.39 -7.73 -12.88
C SER A 35 -1.77 -8.41 -12.76
N TRP A 36 -1.81 -9.74 -12.94
CA TRP A 36 -3.04 -10.49 -12.71
C TRP A 36 -3.59 -10.26 -11.30
N ILE A 37 -2.70 -10.19 -10.30
CA ILE A 37 -3.03 -9.88 -8.90
C ILE A 37 -3.70 -8.51 -8.77
N GLU A 38 -3.14 -7.45 -9.36
CA GLU A 38 -3.73 -6.10 -9.33
C GLU A 38 -5.09 -6.01 -10.04
N THR A 39 -5.32 -6.89 -11.01
CA THR A 39 -6.55 -6.91 -11.80
C THR A 39 -7.67 -7.66 -11.08
N ASN A 40 -7.34 -8.71 -10.32
CA ASN A 40 -8.33 -9.62 -9.73
C ASN A 40 -8.52 -9.42 -8.22
N PHE A 41 -7.53 -8.87 -7.51
CA PHE A 41 -7.61 -8.66 -6.07
C PHE A 41 -7.71 -7.20 -5.67
N GLN A 42 -8.51 -6.99 -4.63
CA GLN A 42 -8.74 -5.69 -4.04
C GLN A 42 -8.29 -5.69 -2.58
N LYS A 43 -7.97 -4.50 -2.09
CA LYS A 43 -7.89 -4.17 -0.67
C LYS A 43 -8.97 -3.15 -0.34
N ARG A 44 -9.28 -3.00 0.95
CA ARG A 44 -10.17 -1.94 1.45
C ARG A 44 -9.40 -1.00 2.36
N GLU A 45 -9.60 0.30 2.15
CA GLU A 45 -9.04 1.36 2.99
C GLU A 45 -10.17 2.16 3.63
N CYS A 46 -10.01 2.54 4.90
CA CYS A 46 -10.99 3.37 5.61
C CYS A 46 -11.05 4.76 4.98
N ILE A 47 -12.27 5.27 4.76
CA ILE A 47 -12.51 6.54 4.06
C ILE A 47 -13.30 7.55 4.89
N LYS A 48 -13.91 7.10 6.00
CA LYS A 48 -14.69 7.91 6.93
C LYS A 48 -14.12 7.75 8.33
N PHE A 49 -13.69 8.86 8.93
CA PHE A 49 -13.22 8.86 10.31
C PHE A 49 -14.43 8.67 11.24
N ILE A 50 -14.46 7.60 12.02
CA ILE A 50 -15.48 7.36 13.04
C ILE A 50 -14.74 7.24 14.38
N PRO A 51 -14.93 8.18 15.33
CA PRO A 51 -14.23 8.16 16.60
C PRO A 51 -14.38 6.82 17.32
N CYS A 52 -13.28 6.25 17.78
CA CYS A 52 -13.30 5.04 18.58
C CYS A 52 -13.89 5.33 19.96
N PRO A 53 -14.84 4.54 20.48
CA PRO A 53 -15.43 4.77 21.80
C PRO A 53 -14.43 4.76 22.96
N LYS A 54 -13.27 4.12 22.78
CA LYS A 54 -12.20 4.06 23.80
C LYS A 54 -11.19 5.21 23.69
N ASP A 55 -11.10 5.83 22.52
CA ASP A 55 -10.11 6.87 22.21
C ASP A 55 -10.62 7.68 21.00
N GLU A 56 -11.26 8.82 21.28
CA GLU A 56 -11.85 9.68 20.24
C GLU A 56 -10.80 10.30 19.30
N THR A 57 -9.52 10.26 19.66
CA THR A 57 -8.43 10.74 18.79
C THR A 57 -8.11 9.76 17.65
N LYS A 58 -8.61 8.52 17.76
CA LYS A 58 -8.45 7.46 16.77
C LYS A 58 -9.77 7.10 16.12
N CYS A 59 -9.69 6.70 14.87
CA CYS A 59 -10.81 6.08 14.17
C CYS A 59 -11.00 4.64 14.65
N CYS A 60 -12.20 4.09 14.53
CA CYS A 60 -12.48 2.66 14.72
C CYS A 60 -11.63 1.73 13.83
N CYS A 61 -11.04 2.23 12.74
CA CYS A 61 -10.07 1.47 11.94
C CYS A 61 -8.65 1.41 12.56
N GLY A 62 -8.44 2.06 13.71
CA GLY A 62 -7.16 2.11 14.45
C GLY A 62 -6.25 3.29 14.09
N GLN A 63 -6.54 4.02 13.00
CA GLN A 63 -5.71 5.14 12.56
C GLN A 63 -6.02 6.45 13.32
N SER A 64 -4.99 7.24 13.57
CA SER A 64 -5.10 8.60 14.12
C SER A 64 -5.75 9.57 13.12
N ARG A 65 -6.33 10.68 13.58
CA ARG A 65 -6.91 11.71 12.70
C ARG A 65 -5.90 12.28 11.70
N GLN A 66 -4.62 12.34 12.05
CA GLN A 66 -3.56 12.91 11.20
C GLN A 66 -3.18 11.96 10.04
N THR A 67 -3.20 10.65 10.27
CA THR A 67 -2.79 9.64 9.28
C THR A 67 -3.97 9.05 8.50
N HIS A 68 -5.17 9.19 9.04
CA HIS A 68 -6.39 8.66 8.44
C HIS A 68 -6.67 9.32 7.09
N GLN A 69 -6.75 8.52 6.03
CA GLN A 69 -7.13 9.02 4.72
C GLN A 69 -8.62 9.33 4.66
N THR A 70 -8.98 10.57 4.35
CA THR A 70 -10.37 10.98 4.10
C THR A 70 -10.54 11.35 2.64
N ILE A 71 -11.70 11.05 2.08
CA ILE A 71 -12.05 11.49 0.73
C ILE A 71 -12.73 12.86 0.85
N PRO A 72 -12.42 13.83 -0.03
CA PRO A 72 -13.16 15.10 -0.08
C PRO A 72 -14.68 14.86 -0.20
N GLY A 73 -15.46 15.59 0.60
CA GLY A 73 -16.92 15.46 0.64
C GLY A 73 -17.47 14.34 1.54
N ILE A 74 -16.60 13.56 2.20
CA ILE A 74 -17.02 12.61 3.24
C ILE A 74 -16.75 13.22 4.61
N GLU A 75 -17.81 13.56 5.33
CA GLU A 75 -17.71 14.09 6.69
C GLU A 75 -17.32 13.02 7.70
N SER A 76 -16.70 13.45 8.80
CA SER A 76 -16.41 12.56 9.94
C SER A 76 -17.72 12.09 10.58
N GLY A 77 -17.74 10.88 11.11
CA GLY A 77 -18.81 10.40 11.99
C GLY A 77 -18.72 11.02 13.38
N SER A 78 -19.80 10.84 14.15
CA SER A 78 -19.89 11.27 15.54
C SER A 78 -19.47 10.15 16.50
N PRO A 79 -19.03 10.47 17.74
CA PRO A 79 -18.89 9.46 18.78
C PRO A 79 -20.21 8.69 18.97
N GLY A 80 -20.13 7.36 18.97
CA GLY A 80 -21.30 6.47 19.03
C GLY A 80 -21.77 5.92 17.68
N ASP A 81 -21.28 6.47 16.55
CA ASP A 81 -21.54 5.89 15.23
C ASP A 81 -20.93 4.48 15.11
N SER A 82 -21.70 3.54 14.54
CA SER A 82 -21.22 2.18 14.30
C SER A 82 -20.32 2.11 13.06
N TRP A 83 -19.05 1.75 13.24
CA TRP A 83 -18.15 1.54 12.10
C TRP A 83 -18.44 0.20 11.40
N LEU A 84 -18.77 0.24 10.11
CA LEU A 84 -19.00 -0.92 9.27
C LEU A 84 -18.00 -0.96 8.09
N PRO A 85 -17.30 -2.07 7.85
CA PRO A 85 -16.38 -2.22 6.72
C PRO A 85 -17.03 -1.86 5.38
N GLN A 86 -18.26 -2.29 5.15
CA GLN A 86 -18.99 -2.11 3.89
C GLN A 86 -19.27 -0.64 3.58
N LYS A 87 -19.58 0.17 4.62
CA LYS A 87 -19.99 1.58 4.47
C LYS A 87 -18.83 2.56 4.58
N HIS A 88 -17.84 2.25 5.42
CA HIS A 88 -16.80 3.21 5.81
C HIS A 88 -15.43 2.89 5.22
N THR A 89 -15.34 1.88 4.37
CA THR A 89 -14.13 1.60 3.59
C THR A 89 -14.43 1.60 2.09
N ARG A 90 -13.42 1.90 1.28
CA ARG A 90 -13.49 1.83 -0.18
C ARG A 90 -12.59 0.72 -0.70
N ALA A 91 -13.13 -0.10 -1.60
CA ALA A 91 -12.35 -1.09 -2.33
C ALA A 91 -11.46 -0.42 -3.38
N GLN A 92 -10.21 -0.86 -3.48
CA GLN A 92 -9.24 -0.43 -4.47
C GLN A 92 -8.38 -1.63 -4.90
N PRO A 93 -7.79 -1.63 -6.11
CA PRO A 93 -6.80 -2.64 -6.48
C PRO A 93 -5.74 -2.81 -5.40
N THR A 94 -5.36 -4.06 -5.12
CA THR A 94 -4.31 -4.32 -4.12
C THR A 94 -2.96 -3.83 -4.64
N ASP A 95 -2.19 -3.16 -3.78
CA ASP A 95 -0.84 -2.66 -4.05
C ASP A 95 0.21 -3.29 -3.11
N ALA A 96 -0.23 -4.24 -2.27
CA ALA A 96 0.58 -4.90 -1.26
C ALA A 96 0.62 -6.41 -1.57
N TYR A 97 1.57 -6.79 -2.42
CA TYR A 97 1.83 -8.18 -2.80
C TYR A 97 3.29 -8.36 -3.21
N GLY A 98 3.78 -9.58 -3.16
CA GLY A 98 5.15 -9.93 -3.59
C GLY A 98 5.77 -10.99 -2.71
N THR A 99 7.08 -10.90 -2.53
CA THR A 99 7.86 -11.83 -1.71
C THR A 99 8.53 -11.09 -0.56
N ILE A 100 8.32 -11.56 0.67
CA ILE A 100 9.04 -11.11 1.86
C ILE A 100 10.22 -12.05 2.09
N GLU A 101 11.38 -11.49 2.40
CA GLU A 101 12.57 -12.22 2.81
C GLU A 101 12.85 -11.91 4.28
N PHE A 102 12.81 -12.94 5.13
CA PHE A 102 13.08 -12.77 6.54
C PHE A 102 14.60 -12.72 6.79
N GLN A 103 15.05 -11.66 7.45
CA GLN A 103 16.45 -11.49 7.85
C GLN A 103 16.66 -12.03 9.27
N GLY A 104 17.86 -12.55 9.55
CA GLY A 104 18.26 -12.99 10.90
C GLY A 104 18.09 -14.48 11.20
N GLY A 105 17.65 -15.29 10.23
CA GLY A 105 17.67 -16.75 10.33
C GLY A 105 18.96 -17.37 9.77
N ALA A 106 19.24 -18.63 10.13
CA ALA A 106 20.35 -19.40 9.56
C ALA A 106 20.21 -19.63 8.05
N HIS A 107 18.98 -19.58 7.53
CA HIS A 107 18.66 -19.70 6.12
C HIS A 107 17.71 -18.58 5.69
N PRO A 108 17.92 -17.95 4.52
CA PRO A 108 16.96 -17.00 3.96
C PRO A 108 15.64 -17.71 3.66
N THR A 109 14.58 -17.43 4.40
CA THR A 109 13.23 -17.91 4.09
C THR A 109 12.50 -16.84 3.30
N LYS A 110 12.05 -17.20 2.10
CA LYS A 110 11.20 -16.36 1.25
C LYS A 110 9.75 -16.78 1.40
N ALA A 111 8.84 -15.84 1.56
CA ALA A 111 7.40 -16.10 1.62
C ALA A 111 6.66 -15.19 0.64
N GLN A 112 5.76 -15.78 -0.15
CA GLN A 112 4.85 -15.04 -1.01
C GLN A 112 3.70 -14.48 -0.16
N TYR A 113 3.29 -13.24 -0.44
CA TYR A 113 2.21 -12.59 0.27
C TYR A 113 1.34 -11.76 -0.68
N VAL A 114 0.08 -11.58 -0.29
CA VAL A 114 -0.88 -10.67 -0.91
C VAL A 114 -1.85 -10.16 0.15
N ARG A 115 -2.14 -8.87 0.16
CA ARG A 115 -3.21 -8.28 0.97
C ARG A 115 -4.53 -8.39 0.21
N LEU A 116 -5.54 -8.93 0.87
CA LEU A 116 -6.86 -9.21 0.31
C LEU A 116 -7.96 -8.44 1.05
N SER A 117 -9.06 -8.19 0.35
CA SER A 117 -10.31 -7.71 0.94
C SER A 117 -11.07 -8.88 1.56
N PHE A 118 -11.86 -8.61 2.61
CA PHE A 118 -12.63 -9.64 3.33
C PHE A 118 -13.70 -10.31 2.45
N ASP A 119 -14.15 -9.63 1.40
CA ASP A 119 -15.17 -10.06 0.43
C ASP A 119 -14.56 -10.71 -0.83
N THR A 120 -13.26 -11.07 -0.78
CA THR A 120 -12.60 -11.77 -1.90
C THR A 120 -13.21 -13.15 -2.11
N ARG A 121 -13.59 -13.45 -3.36
CA ARG A 121 -14.15 -14.75 -3.74
C ARG A 121 -13.12 -15.88 -3.58
N PRO A 122 -13.45 -17.01 -2.95
CA PRO A 122 -12.53 -18.13 -2.74
C PRO A 122 -11.94 -18.71 -4.03
N GLU A 123 -12.67 -18.68 -5.15
CA GLU A 123 -12.21 -19.23 -6.43
C GLU A 123 -10.97 -18.48 -6.95
N LEU A 124 -10.86 -17.18 -6.68
CA LEU A 124 -9.68 -16.39 -7.04
C LEU A 124 -8.46 -16.80 -6.21
N LEU A 125 -8.65 -17.21 -4.95
CA LEU A 125 -7.56 -17.70 -4.09
C LEU A 125 -7.01 -19.04 -4.60
N VAL A 126 -7.90 -19.94 -5.02
CA VAL A 126 -7.49 -21.21 -5.63
C VAL A 126 -6.70 -20.95 -6.93
N GLN A 127 -7.15 -20.00 -7.76
CA GLN A 127 -6.42 -19.61 -8.97
C GLN A 127 -5.06 -18.99 -8.66
N LEU A 128 -4.98 -18.14 -7.63
CA LEU A 128 -3.71 -17.57 -7.17
C LEU A 128 -2.72 -18.68 -6.79
N PHE A 129 -3.14 -19.62 -5.93
CA PHE A 129 -2.25 -20.69 -5.48
C PHE A 129 -1.79 -21.58 -6.62
N THR A 130 -2.72 -22.02 -7.48
CA THR A 130 -2.41 -23.04 -8.49
C THR A 130 -1.81 -22.48 -9.78
N LYS A 131 -2.17 -21.26 -10.18
CA LYS A 131 -1.74 -20.67 -11.46
C LYS A 131 -0.64 -19.63 -11.29
N GLU A 132 -0.86 -18.65 -10.41
CA GLU A 132 0.07 -17.53 -10.27
C GLU A 132 1.29 -17.91 -9.41
N TRP A 133 1.08 -18.72 -8.38
CA TRP A 133 2.14 -19.18 -7.48
C TRP A 133 2.63 -20.60 -7.80
N ASN A 134 2.00 -21.28 -8.75
CA ASN A 134 2.36 -22.61 -9.22
C ASN A 134 2.51 -23.65 -8.08
N LEU A 135 1.60 -23.59 -7.10
CA LEU A 135 1.51 -24.57 -6.02
C LEU A 135 0.67 -25.76 -6.48
N GLU A 136 1.10 -26.96 -6.09
CA GLU A 136 0.27 -28.15 -6.26
C GLU A 136 -0.93 -28.12 -5.31
N LEU A 137 -2.04 -28.70 -5.76
CA LEU A 137 -3.22 -28.85 -4.92
C LEU A 137 -2.90 -29.79 -3.75
N PRO A 138 -3.07 -29.37 -2.48
CA PRO A 138 -2.76 -30.21 -1.35
C PRO A 138 -3.73 -31.39 -1.25
N LYS A 139 -3.21 -32.56 -0.90
CA LYS A 139 -4.01 -33.79 -0.69
C LYS A 139 -4.66 -33.85 0.69
N LEU A 140 -4.20 -32.99 1.61
CA LEU A 140 -4.68 -32.91 2.99
C LEU A 140 -4.67 -31.44 3.42
N LEU A 141 -5.75 -31.00 4.05
CA LEU A 141 -5.87 -29.68 4.67
C LEU A 141 -5.90 -29.85 6.18
N ILE A 142 -4.97 -29.19 6.89
CA ILE A 142 -4.94 -29.15 8.35
C ILE A 142 -5.16 -27.71 8.79
N THR A 143 -6.12 -27.50 9.69
CA THR A 143 -6.35 -26.21 10.35
C THR A 143 -6.04 -26.37 11.84
N VAL A 144 -5.10 -25.56 12.33
CA VAL A 144 -4.77 -25.47 13.76
C VAL A 144 -5.18 -24.08 14.25
N GLN A 145 -5.91 -24.03 15.36
CA GLN A 145 -6.34 -22.77 15.99
C GLN A 145 -5.62 -22.64 17.34
N GLY A 146 -5.05 -21.47 17.61
CA GLY A 146 -4.40 -21.10 18.87
C GLY A 146 -4.73 -19.66 19.24
N GLY A 147 -4.49 -19.27 20.49
CA GLY A 147 -4.78 -17.95 21.04
C GLY A 147 -3.57 -17.32 21.71
#